data_AF-A0A936NGA3-F1
#
_entry.id   AF-A0A936NGA3-F1
#
_cell.length_a   1.000
_cell.length_b   1.000
_cell.length_c   1.000
_cell.angle_alpha   90.00
_cell.angle_beta   90.00
_cell.angle_gamma   90.00
#
_symmetry.space_group_name_H-M   'P 1'
#
loop_
_entity.id
_entity.type
_entity.pdbx_description
1 polymer ?
#
loop_
_entity_poly.entity_id
_entity_poly.type
_entity_poly.pdbx_seq_one_letter_code
_entity_poly.pdbx_strand_id
1 'polypeptide(L)'
;MTCRNSHRRFRSIGLFVGLVSLSGCGSWWHGGYQSVTIFTTPLDAQVIIDERVHLLAPGTVSLSRKDDHQAVITKEGYEPKTMALTRTWSWWVIGDIFGCAVIFSPACISTDKENGGYYTFEDKIYVTLEQKTANLGQIEPNQ
;
A
#
# COMPACT_ATOMS: atom_id res chain seq x y z
N MET A 1 -69.57 2.35 -8.25
CA MET A 1 -68.48 1.35 -8.30
C MET A 1 -67.21 2.03 -8.80
N THR A 2 -66.24 2.21 -7.91
CA THR A 2 -64.95 2.87 -8.15
C THR A 2 -63.92 1.85 -8.65
N CYS A 3 -63.20 2.14 -9.74
CA CYS A 3 -62.05 1.35 -10.17
C CYS A 3 -60.78 2.20 -10.03
N ARG A 4 -60.05 1.96 -8.93
CA ARG A 4 -58.78 2.60 -8.57
C ARG A 4 -57.66 1.73 -9.10
N ASN A 5 -56.99 2.14 -10.18
CA ASN A 5 -55.81 1.45 -10.68
C ASN A 5 -54.55 2.32 -10.50
N SER A 6 -53.94 2.14 -9.33
CA SER A 6 -52.70 2.77 -8.88
C SER A 6 -51.49 2.01 -9.42
N HIS A 7 -51.11 2.23 -10.67
CA HIS A 7 -49.92 1.59 -11.26
C HIS A 7 -49.05 2.48 -12.15
N ARG A 8 -49.38 3.76 -12.32
CA ARG A 8 -48.71 4.63 -13.31
C ARG A 8 -47.51 5.45 -12.79
N ARG A 9 -47.21 5.46 -11.49
CA ARG A 9 -46.11 6.27 -10.93
C ARG A 9 -44.80 5.53 -10.65
N PHE A 10 -44.76 4.20 -10.76
CA PHE A 10 -43.60 3.41 -10.36
C PHE A 10 -42.65 2.99 -11.50
N ARG A 11 -43.06 3.11 -12.77
CA ARG A 11 -42.18 2.75 -13.92
C ARG A 11 -41.17 3.83 -14.30
N SER A 12 -41.47 5.10 -14.03
CA SER A 12 -40.59 6.21 -14.46
C SER A 12 -39.42 6.47 -13.52
N ILE A 13 -39.53 6.05 -12.25
CA ILE A 13 -38.45 6.20 -11.25
C ILE A 13 -37.35 5.16 -11.47
N GLY A 14 -37.71 3.92 -11.85
CA GLY A 14 -36.74 2.84 -12.10
C GLY A 14 -35.79 3.12 -13.27
N LEU A 15 -36.24 3.85 -14.29
CA LEU A 15 -35.42 4.13 -15.48
C LEU A 15 -34.36 5.22 -15.23
N PHE A 16 -34.65 6.20 -14.36
CA PHE A 16 -33.69 7.26 -14.01
C PHE A 16 -32.60 6.78 -13.05
N VAL A 17 -32.92 5.85 -12.15
CA VAL A 17 -31.95 5.24 -11.24
C VAL A 17 -30.97 4.32 -11.98
N GLY A 18 -31.42 3.64 -13.05
CA GLY A 18 -30.55 2.78 -13.86
C GLY A 18 -29.44 3.52 -14.63
N LEU A 19 -29.65 4.79 -15.00
CA LEU A 19 -28.66 5.59 -15.74
C LEU A 19 -27.57 6.20 -14.85
N VAL A 20 -27.84 6.43 -13.56
CA VAL A 20 -26.85 6.99 -12.62
C VAL A 20 -25.87 5.92 -12.10
N SER A 21 -26.26 4.64 -12.14
CA SER A 21 -25.40 3.53 -11.70
C SER A 21 -24.25 3.19 -12.67
N LEU A 22 -24.25 3.75 -13.88
CA LEU A 22 -23.16 3.57 -14.86
C LEU A 22 -22.14 4.73 -14.83
N SER A 23 -22.45 5.84 -14.15
CA SER A 23 -21.45 6.85 -13.79
C SER A 23 -20.87 6.55 -12.41
N GLY A 24 -20.51 5.29 -12.17
CA GLY A 24 -19.61 4.91 -11.09
C GLY A 24 -18.20 5.38 -11.42
N CYS A 25 -17.97 6.69 -11.45
CA CYS A 25 -16.64 7.22 -11.17
C CYS A 25 -16.45 7.05 -9.66
N GLY A 26 -16.23 5.79 -9.23
CA GLY A 26 -15.72 5.50 -7.90
C GLY A 26 -14.45 6.31 -7.77
N SER A 27 -14.48 7.29 -6.88
CA SER A 27 -13.49 8.34 -6.85
C SER A 27 -12.18 7.73 -6.36
N TRP A 28 -11.36 7.37 -7.35
CA TRP A 28 -10.01 6.80 -7.39
C TRP A 28 -8.97 7.70 -6.68
N TRP A 29 -9.23 8.13 -5.44
CA TRP A 29 -8.42 9.13 -4.73
C TRP A 29 -7.24 8.54 -3.96
N HIS A 30 -7.20 7.22 -3.79
CA HIS A 30 -6.03 6.50 -3.30
C HIS A 30 -5.64 5.43 -4.31
N GLY A 31 -4.58 5.69 -5.07
CA GLY A 31 -4.01 4.71 -5.98
C GLY A 31 -3.50 3.49 -5.20
N GLY A 32 -3.51 2.32 -5.86
CA GLY A 32 -2.95 1.08 -5.32
C GLY A 32 -1.42 1.06 -5.24
N TYR A 33 -0.76 2.18 -5.53
CA TYR A 33 0.69 2.33 -5.46
C TYR A 33 1.07 3.48 -4.53
N GLN A 34 2.22 3.37 -3.89
CA GLN A 34 2.79 4.38 -3.01
C GLN A 34 4.27 4.58 -3.30
N SER A 35 4.69 5.84 -3.35
CA SER A 35 6.12 6.16 -3.43
C SER A 35 6.73 6.13 -2.03
N VAL A 36 7.65 5.21 -1.79
CA VAL A 36 8.39 5.05 -0.53
C VAL A 36 9.83 5.43 -0.75
N THR A 37 10.38 6.26 0.14
CA THR A 37 11.78 6.69 0.09
C THR A 37 12.59 5.95 1.15
N ILE A 38 13.66 5.29 0.72
CA ILE A 38 14.51 4.48 1.59
C ILE A 38 15.81 5.23 1.82
N PHE A 39 16.13 5.46 3.08
CA PHE A 39 17.37 6.07 3.54
C PHE A 39 18.23 5.02 4.23
N THR A 40 19.50 4.95 3.85
CA THR A 40 20.45 4.01 4.46
C THR A 40 21.61 4.74 5.11
N THR A 41 22.08 4.18 6.21
CA THR A 41 23.34 4.54 6.85
C THR A 41 24.21 3.29 6.90
N PRO A 42 25.29 3.19 6.12
CA PRO A 42 25.91 4.22 5.26
C PRO A 42 25.14 4.53 3.96
N LEU A 43 25.49 5.65 3.32
CA LEU A 43 24.97 6.05 2.00
C LEU A 43 25.46 5.10 0.89
N ASP A 44 24.78 5.15 -0.26
CA ASP A 44 25.07 4.34 -1.45
C ASP A 44 25.00 2.83 -1.19
N ALA A 45 24.07 2.40 -0.34
CA ALA A 45 23.74 0.99 -0.21
C ALA A 45 22.85 0.54 -1.36
N GLN A 46 23.08 -0.67 -1.85
CA GLN A 46 22.25 -1.29 -2.87
C GLN A 46 21.01 -1.86 -2.19
N VAL A 47 19.84 -1.48 -2.68
CA VAL A 47 18.54 -1.94 -2.18
C VAL A 47 17.86 -2.70 -3.31
N ILE A 48 17.49 -3.95 -3.03
CA ILE A 48 16.80 -4.85 -3.94
C ILE A 48 15.42 -5.15 -3.35
N ILE A 49 14.36 -4.85 -4.08
CA ILE A 49 12.98 -5.06 -3.63
C ILE A 49 12.33 -6.13 -4.50
N ASP A 50 11.79 -7.16 -3.86
CA ASP A 50 11.17 -8.34 -4.47
C ASP A 50 12.00 -8.97 -5.59
N GLU A 51 13.33 -8.94 -5.46
CA GLU A 51 14.29 -9.45 -6.45
C GLU A 51 14.18 -8.80 -7.85
N ARG A 52 13.42 -7.70 -7.98
CA ARG A 52 13.10 -7.08 -9.29
C ARG A 52 13.56 -5.63 -9.38
N VAL A 53 13.36 -4.85 -8.31
CA VAL A 53 13.69 -3.42 -8.32
C VAL A 53 15.04 -3.23 -7.67
N HIS A 54 15.99 -2.69 -8.43
CA HIS A 54 17.33 -2.37 -7.96
C HIS A 54 17.50 -0.86 -7.89
N LEU A 55 17.87 -0.34 -6.72
CA LEU A 55 18.10 1.08 -6.51
C LEU A 55 19.28 1.32 -5.56
N LEU A 56 19.85 2.51 -5.62
CA LEU A 56 20.86 2.99 -4.67
C LEU A 56 20.20 3.93 -3.68
N ALA A 57 20.47 3.76 -2.39
CA ALA A 57 19.93 4.61 -1.35
C ALA A 57 20.81 5.86 -1.12
N PRO A 58 20.23 7.07 -0.94
CA PRO A 58 18.79 7.34 -0.81
C PRO A 58 18.07 7.32 -2.16
N GLY A 59 16.95 6.58 -2.23
CA GLY A 59 16.18 6.39 -3.45
C GLY A 59 14.68 6.22 -3.18
N THR A 60 13.85 6.61 -4.14
CA THR A 60 12.39 6.48 -4.08
C THR A 60 11.92 5.39 -5.01
N VAL A 61 11.04 4.53 -4.51
CA VAL A 61 10.45 3.41 -5.26
C VAL A 61 8.94 3.46 -5.16
N SER A 62 8.25 3.08 -6.25
CA SER A 62 6.81 2.91 -6.26
C SER A 62 6.45 1.47 -5.91
N LEU A 63 5.84 1.25 -4.74
CA LEU A 63 5.43 -0.06 -4.21
C LEU A 63 3.92 -0.25 -4.33
N SER A 64 3.49 -1.51 -4.49
CA SER A 64 2.08 -1.88 -4.56
C SER A 64 1.51 -2.02 -3.15
N ARG A 65 0.40 -1.36 -2.85
CA ARG A 65 -0.31 -1.46 -1.56
C ARG A 65 -1.07 -2.78 -1.39
N LYS A 66 -1.19 -3.57 -2.45
CA LYS A 66 -1.97 -4.82 -2.44
C LYS A 66 -1.25 -5.96 -1.74
N ASP A 67 0.08 -5.93 -1.73
CA ASP A 67 0.91 -7.04 -1.28
C ASP A 67 1.99 -6.56 -0.30
N ASP A 68 2.49 -7.46 0.53
CA ASP A 68 3.68 -7.18 1.34
C ASP A 68 4.93 -7.35 0.48
N HIS A 69 5.94 -6.52 0.70
CA HIS A 69 7.17 -6.51 -0.09
C HIS A 69 8.38 -6.90 0.77
N GLN A 70 9.42 -7.43 0.15
CA GLN A 70 10.70 -7.71 0.83
C GLN A 70 11.81 -6.85 0.24
N ALA A 71 12.52 -6.11 1.09
CA ALA A 71 13.68 -5.33 0.73
C ALA A 71 14.95 -5.95 1.31
N VAL A 72 15.91 -6.24 0.45
CA VAL A 72 17.25 -6.72 0.80
C VAL A 72 18.23 -5.59 0.54
N ILE A 73 18.96 -5.17 1.58
CA ILE A 73 19.97 -4.12 1.48
C ILE A 73 21.35 -4.73 1.63
N THR A 74 22.22 -4.38 0.69
CA THR A 74 23.59 -4.87 0.63
C THR A 74 24.56 -3.71 0.46
N LYS A 75 25.71 -3.79 1.13
CA LYS A 75 26.82 -2.85 0.99
C LYS A 75 28.13 -3.58 1.26
N GLU A 76 29.17 -3.24 0.50
CA GLU A 76 30.51 -3.78 0.71
C GLU A 76 31.03 -3.43 2.12
N GLY A 77 31.53 -4.43 2.84
CA GLY A 77 32.03 -4.27 4.21
C GLY A 77 30.95 -4.27 5.32
N TYR A 78 29.68 -4.45 4.96
CA TYR A 78 28.55 -4.51 5.89
C TYR A 78 27.80 -5.83 5.78
N GLU A 79 27.12 -6.23 6.84
CA GLU A 79 26.25 -7.41 6.81
C GLU A 79 24.96 -7.09 6.02
N PRO A 80 24.54 -7.97 5.09
CA PRO A 80 23.31 -7.77 4.34
C PRO A 80 22.11 -7.82 5.28
N LYS A 81 21.16 -6.90 5.09
CA LYS A 81 19.98 -6.78 5.94
C LYS A 81 18.72 -6.96 5.10
N THR A 82 17.93 -7.96 5.46
CA THR A 82 16.61 -8.19 4.88
C THR A 82 15.54 -7.61 5.80
N MET A 83 14.63 -6.83 5.25
CA MET A 83 13.45 -6.34 5.96
C MET A 83 12.18 -6.60 5.18
N ALA A 84 11.09 -6.87 5.90
CA ALA A 84 9.76 -6.94 5.33
C ALA A 84 9.13 -5.54 5.38
N LEU A 85 8.65 -5.07 4.25
CA LEU A 85 7.83 -3.88 4.12
C LEU A 85 6.37 -4.32 4.29
N THR A 86 5.92 -4.34 5.54
CA THR A 86 4.55 -4.73 5.87
C THR A 86 3.61 -3.56 5.70
N ARG A 87 2.45 -3.82 5.11
CA ARG A 87 1.41 -2.81 4.96
C ARG A 87 0.68 -2.57 6.30
N THR A 88 0.37 -1.32 6.58
CA THR A 88 -0.53 -0.94 7.69
C THR A 88 -1.88 -0.49 7.16
N TRP A 89 -2.86 -0.40 8.04
CA TRP A 89 -4.19 0.07 7.69
C TRP A 89 -4.19 1.59 7.52
N SER A 90 -4.79 2.04 6.42
CA SER A 90 -4.92 3.47 6.14
C SER A 90 -5.94 4.11 7.08
N TRP A 91 -5.65 5.30 7.60
CA TRP A 91 -6.63 6.07 8.39
C TRP A 91 -7.89 6.40 7.59
N TRP A 92 -7.77 6.45 6.25
CA TRP A 92 -8.90 6.66 5.34
C TRP A 92 -9.98 5.58 5.45
N VAL A 93 -9.64 4.39 5.93
CA VAL A 93 -10.59 3.30 6.21
C VAL A 93 -11.70 3.75 7.17
N ILE A 94 -11.39 4.64 8.11
CA ILE A 94 -12.40 5.19 9.02
C ILE A 94 -13.39 6.07 8.25
N GLY A 95 -12.89 6.91 7.34
CA GLY A 95 -13.72 7.70 6.44
C GLY A 95 -14.60 6.82 5.56
N ASP A 96 -14.07 5.71 5.06
CA ASP A 96 -14.84 4.75 4.25
C ASP A 96 -15.89 4.05 5.11
N ILE A 97 -15.59 3.64 6.33
CA ILE A 97 -16.59 3.03 7.22
C ILE A 97 -17.71 4.03 7.54
N PHE A 98 -17.40 5.27 7.92
CA PHE A 98 -18.42 6.26 8.27
C PHE A 98 -19.17 6.82 7.06
N GLY A 99 -18.50 6.99 5.92
CA GLY A 99 -19.11 7.48 4.67
C GLY A 99 -19.88 6.40 3.92
N CYS A 100 -19.33 5.18 3.81
CA CYS A 100 -19.94 4.07 3.10
C CYS A 100 -21.01 3.36 3.93
N ALA A 101 -20.84 3.18 5.25
CA ALA A 101 -21.88 2.54 6.07
C ALA A 101 -23.15 3.40 6.21
N VAL A 102 -23.06 4.72 5.99
CA VAL A 102 -24.19 5.65 6.13
C VAL A 102 -24.80 6.05 4.77
N ILE A 103 -24.02 6.14 3.69
CA ILE A 103 -24.49 6.69 2.39
C ILE A 103 -24.31 5.69 1.22
N PHE A 104 -23.24 4.90 1.18
CA PHE A 104 -22.90 4.04 0.03
C PHE A 104 -22.47 2.64 0.50
N SER A 105 -23.43 1.71 0.57
CA SER A 105 -23.33 0.23 0.61
C SER A 105 -21.96 -0.46 0.92
N PRO A 106 -21.91 -1.58 1.66
CA PRO A 106 -20.68 -2.37 1.93
C PRO A 106 -19.83 -2.77 0.71
N ALA A 107 -20.37 -2.66 -0.51
CA ALA A 107 -19.65 -2.81 -1.76
C ALA A 107 -18.44 -1.86 -1.92
N CYS A 108 -18.48 -0.66 -1.34
CA CYS A 108 -17.36 0.29 -1.42
C CYS A 108 -16.11 -0.20 -0.66
N ILE A 109 -16.31 -0.75 0.54
CA ILE A 109 -15.22 -1.29 1.37
C ILE A 109 -14.53 -2.49 0.67
N SER A 110 -15.28 -3.34 -0.02
CA SER A 110 -14.69 -4.44 -0.80
C SER A 110 -13.84 -3.94 -1.96
N THR A 111 -14.30 -2.91 -2.68
CA THR A 111 -13.54 -2.32 -3.79
C THR A 111 -12.25 -1.65 -3.32
N ASP A 112 -12.26 -0.96 -2.19
CA ASP A 112 -11.06 -0.31 -1.64
C ASP A 112 -10.01 -1.31 -1.15
N LYS A 113 -10.47 -2.46 -0.64
CA LYS A 113 -9.60 -3.58 -0.29
C LYS A 113 -8.98 -4.21 -1.54
N GLU A 114 -9.75 -4.43 -2.60
CA GLU A 114 -9.26 -4.98 -3.87
C GLU A 114 -8.29 -4.04 -4.60
N ASN A 115 -8.52 -2.73 -4.50
CA ASN A 115 -7.68 -1.72 -5.14
C ASN A 115 -6.43 -1.36 -4.32
N GLY A 116 -6.38 -1.76 -3.05
CA GLY A 116 -5.27 -1.46 -2.14
C GLY A 116 -5.36 -0.08 -1.48
N GLY A 117 -6.48 0.65 -1.66
CA GLY A 117 -6.72 1.94 -1.00
C GLY A 117 -6.90 1.80 0.53
N TYR A 118 -7.19 0.59 0.98
CA TYR A 118 -7.32 0.21 2.39
C TYR A 118 -5.98 0.19 3.16
N TYR A 119 -4.88 0.03 2.43
CA TYR A 119 -3.57 -0.20 3.01
C TYR A 119 -2.61 0.95 2.66
N THR A 120 -1.65 1.20 3.53
CA THR A 120 -0.60 2.21 3.34
C THR A 120 0.73 1.71 3.89
N PHE A 121 1.82 2.28 3.40
CA PHE A 121 3.18 2.10 3.94
C PHE A 121 3.67 3.37 4.63
N GLU A 122 4.80 3.28 5.30
CA GLU A 122 5.56 4.45 5.73
C GLU A 122 6.24 5.11 4.51
N ASP A 123 6.09 6.42 4.37
CA ASP A 123 6.66 7.16 3.22
C ASP A 123 8.20 7.23 3.27
N LYS A 124 8.78 7.11 4.47
CA LYS A 124 10.22 7.25 4.71
C LYS A 124 10.70 6.14 5.64
N ILE A 125 11.63 5.33 5.15
CA ILE A 125 12.19 4.22 5.92
C ILE A 125 13.67 4.49 6.14
N TYR A 126 14.11 4.43 7.40
CA TYR A 126 15.50 4.62 7.78
C TYR A 126 16.13 3.28 8.17
N VAL A 127 17.25 2.95 7.55
CA VAL A 127 17.91 1.66 7.72
C VAL A 127 19.36 1.88 8.08
N THR A 128 19.77 1.39 9.25
CA THR A 128 21.18 1.32 9.62
C THR A 128 21.69 -0.10 9.37
N LEU A 129 22.82 -0.20 8.66
CA LEU A 129 23.55 -1.45 8.45
C LEU A 129 24.64 -1.62 9.51
N GLU A 130 24.83 -2.85 9.96
CA GLU A 130 25.91 -3.21 10.87
C GLU A 130 27.17 -3.53 10.05
N GLN A 131 28.32 -3.03 10.50
CA GLN A 131 29.58 -3.39 9.88
C GLN A 131 29.81 -4.88 10.07
N LYS A 132 30.30 -5.53 9.02
CA LYS A 132 30.80 -6.89 9.13
C LYS A 132 32.04 -6.82 10.00
N THR A 133 31.91 -7.11 11.29
CA THR A 133 33.03 -7.17 12.21
C THR A 133 34.05 -8.13 11.63
N ALA A 134 35.12 -7.58 11.04
CA ALA A 134 36.28 -8.36 10.71
C ALA A 134 36.76 -8.90 12.06
N ASN A 135 36.77 -10.22 12.23
CA ASN A 135 37.38 -10.89 13.37
C ASN A 135 38.88 -10.57 13.39
N LEU A 136 39.25 -9.38 13.85
CA LEU A 136 40.57 -8.94 14.30
C LEU A 136 40.77 -9.39 15.75
N GLY A 137 40.40 -10.63 16.05
CA GLY A 137 40.27 -11.16 17.41
C GLY A 137 40.76 -12.60 17.59
N GLN A 138 41.48 -13.17 16.61
CA GLN A 138 42.20 -14.42 16.82
C GLN A 138 43.57 -14.39 16.13
N ILE A 139 44.38 -13.39 16.46
CA ILE A 139 45.82 -13.62 16.53
C ILE A 139 46.05 -14.05 17.98
N GLU A 140 45.93 -15.35 18.23
CA GLU A 140 46.53 -15.93 19.42
C GLU A 140 48.01 -15.53 19.43
N PRO A 141 48.57 -14.96 20.52
CA PRO A 141 50.01 -14.94 20.69
C PRO A 141 50.45 -16.38 20.97
N ASN A 142 50.69 -17.16 19.91
CA ASN A 142 51.42 -18.41 20.02
C ASN A 142 52.92 -18.15 19.85
N GLN A 143 53.61 -18.38 20.97
CA GLN A 143 55.05 -18.59 21.15
C GLN A 143 55.91 -17.35 21.41
#